data_AF-A0A1G3PFY5-F1
#
_entry.id   AF-A0A1G3PFY5-F1
#
_cell.length_a   1.000
_cell.length_b   1.000
_cell.length_c   1.000
_cell.angle_alpha   90.00
_cell.angle_beta   90.00
_cell.angle_gamma   90.00
#
_symmetry.space_group_name_H-M   'P 1'
#
loop_
_entity.id
_entity.type
_entity.pdbx_description
1 polymer ?
#
loop_
_entity_poly.entity_id
_entity_poly.type
_entity_poly.pdbx_seq_one_letter_code
_entity_poly.pdbx_strand_id
1 'polypeptide(L)'
;MKSNTLSIIEGRVIATPEKESLNDKGTHVTFTIITKHDTGFLLYTIRTQNQLADTVCKYITKQQIVRIKGKLLSSFEGFTPGIIQATTIEFISNYSNQTKTE
;
A
#
# COMPACT_ATOMS: atom_id res chain seq x y z
N MET A 1 -15.28 11.01 -19.91
CA MET A 1 -15.29 10.25 -18.64
C MET A 1 -13.85 9.88 -18.31
N LYS A 2 -13.28 10.32 -17.18
CA LYS A 2 -11.93 9.88 -16.76
C LYS A 2 -12.05 8.42 -16.34
N SER A 3 -11.50 7.52 -17.16
CA SER A 3 -11.41 6.10 -16.83
C SER A 3 -10.51 5.97 -15.60
N ASN A 4 -11.12 5.77 -14.43
CA ASN A 4 -10.38 5.44 -13.21
C ASN A 4 -9.94 3.98 -13.34
N THR A 5 -8.82 3.74 -14.02
CA THR A 5 -8.28 2.40 -14.22
C THR A 5 -8.08 1.75 -12.85
N LEU A 6 -8.74 0.60 -12.65
CA LEU A 6 -8.46 -0.28 -11.53
C LEU A 6 -7.12 -0.96 -11.81
N SER A 7 -6.14 -0.67 -10.96
CA SER A 7 -4.82 -1.26 -11.05
C SER A 7 -4.65 -2.29 -9.94
N ILE A 8 -4.02 -3.40 -10.29
CA ILE A 8 -3.49 -4.37 -9.33
C ILE A 8 -1.98 -4.17 -9.34
N ILE A 9 -1.42 -3.84 -8.18
CA ILE A 9 0.01 -3.68 -8.01
C ILE A 9 0.50 -4.54 -6.86
N GLU A 10 1.69 -5.09 -7.01
CA GLU A 10 2.37 -5.85 -5.97
C GLU A 10 3.65 -5.12 -5.60
N GLY A 11 3.93 -4.98 -4.31
CA GLY A 11 5.09 -4.23 -3.86
C GLY A 11 5.48 -4.52 -2.44
N ARG A 12 6.70 -4.13 -2.10
CA ARG A 12 7.25 -4.23 -0.75
C ARG A 12 7.02 -2.92 -0.01
N VAL A 13 6.49 -3.01 1.20
CA VAL A 13 6.30 -1.87 2.09
C VAL A 13 7.66 -1.35 2.57
N ILE A 14 7.94 -0.06 2.34
CA ILE A 14 9.26 0.52 2.67
C ILE A 14 9.34 1.10 4.09
N ALA A 15 8.19 1.43 4.68
CA ALA A 15 8.05 1.97 6.03
C ALA A 15 6.75 1.46 6.66
N THR A 16 6.77 1.24 7.98
CA THR A 16 5.57 0.82 8.72
C THR A 16 4.48 1.89 8.57
N PRO A 17 3.24 1.52 8.20
CA PRO A 17 2.15 2.48 8.05
C PRO A 17 1.77 3.11 9.38
N GLU A 18 1.67 4.43 9.42
CA GLU A 18 1.23 5.18 10.60
C GLU A 18 -0.21 5.68 10.42
N LYS A 19 -0.97 5.66 11.50
CA LYS A 19 -2.38 6.04 11.50
C LYS A 19 -2.53 7.56 11.50
N GLU A 20 -3.13 8.09 10.44
CA GLU A 20 -3.45 9.51 10.33
C GLU A 20 -4.93 9.71 10.73
N SER A 21 -5.16 10.21 11.94
CA SER A 21 -6.49 10.57 12.41
C SER A 21 -6.77 12.03 12.08
N LEU A 22 -7.73 12.28 11.17
CA LEU A 22 -8.29 13.61 10.96
C LEU A 22 -9.59 13.72 11.73
N ASN A 23 -9.63 14.66 12.69
CA ASN A 23 -10.85 15.01 13.42
C ASN A 23 -12.02 15.17 12.43
N ASP A 24 -13.09 14.42 12.67
CA ASP A 24 -14.37 14.38 11.94
C ASP A 24 -14.45 13.77 10.52
N LYS A 25 -13.37 13.21 9.94
CA LYS A 25 -13.42 12.65 8.56
C LYS A 25 -13.13 11.14 8.42
N GLY A 26 -13.03 10.44 9.55
CA GLY A 26 -12.69 9.02 9.60
C GLY A 26 -11.18 8.74 9.55
N THR A 27 -10.79 7.51 9.86
CA THR A 27 -9.39 7.07 9.82
C THR A 27 -8.89 7.00 8.39
N HIS A 28 -7.67 7.48 8.13
CA HIS A 28 -6.96 7.12 6.91
C HIS A 28 -5.52 6.75 7.24
N VAL A 29 -4.91 5.98 6.34
CA VAL A 29 -3.51 5.58 6.43
C VAL A 29 -2.89 5.74 5.06
N THR A 30 -1.74 6.40 5.05
CA THR A 30 -0.91 6.57 3.87
C THR A 30 0.40 5.83 4.07
N PHE A 31 0.80 5.00 3.10
CA PHE A 31 2.10 4.31 3.15
C PHE A 31 2.67 4.10 1.76
N THR A 32 3.98 3.89 1.67
CA THR A 32 4.67 3.72 0.39
C THR A 32 5.07 2.27 0.16
N ILE A 33 4.91 1.80 -1.07
CA ILE A 33 5.46 0.52 -1.52
C ILE A 33 6.44 0.75 -2.67
N ILE A 34 7.42 -0.13 -2.76
CA ILE A 34 8.33 -0.24 -3.89
C ILE A 34 7.96 -1.46 -4.74
N THR A 35 7.74 -1.24 -6.02
CA THR A 35 7.39 -2.26 -7.01
C THR A 35 8.51 -2.39 -8.03
N LYS A 36 8.83 -3.63 -8.42
CA LYS A 36 9.79 -3.89 -9.50
C LYS A 36 9.09 -3.71 -10.85
N HIS A 37 9.73 -2.97 -11.75
CA HIS A 37 9.30 -2.76 -13.13
C HIS A 37 10.44 -3.15 -14.08
N ASP A 38 10.14 -3.33 -15.37
CA ASP A 38 11.15 -3.79 -16.36
C ASP A 38 12.40 -2.91 -16.43
N THR A 39 12.25 -1.62 -16.12
CA THR A 39 13.30 -0.60 -16.20
C THR A 39 13.86 -0.19 -14.83
N GLY A 40 13.43 -0.83 -13.73
CA GLY A 40 13.93 -0.52 -12.39
C GLY A 40 12.90 -0.69 -11.28
N PHE A 41 12.85 0.29 -10.38
CA PHE A 41 11.92 0.29 -9.25
C PHE A 41 11.06 1.54 -9.26
N LEU A 42 9.79 1.37 -8.90
CA LEU A 42 8.80 2.44 -8.87
C LEU A 42 8.17 2.51 -7.47
N LEU A 43 8.03 3.72 -6.94
CA LEU A 43 7.53 4.00 -5.58
C LEU A 43 6.08 4.49 -5.58
N TYR A 44 5.13 3.65 -5.18
CA TYR A 44 3.72 4.02 -5.12
C TYR A 44 3.30 4.47 -3.73
N THR A 45 2.55 5.57 -3.65
CA THR A 45 1.88 6.00 -2.42
C THR A 45 0.48 5.40 -2.36
N ILE A 46 0.20 4.65 -1.31
CA ILE A 46 -1.05 3.93 -1.08
C ILE A 46 -1.85 4.67 -0.02
N ARG A 47 -3.09 5.01 -0.37
CA ARG A 47 -4.05 5.61 0.55
C ARG A 47 -5.16 4.62 0.86
N THR A 48 -5.45 4.44 2.14
CA THR A 48 -6.55 3.61 2.66
C THR A 48 -7.42 4.43 3.61
N GLN A 49 -8.67 4.03 3.80
CA GLN A 49 -9.63 4.73 4.65
C GLN A 49 -10.43 3.74 5.51
N ASN A 50 -10.97 4.25 6.62
CA ASN A 50 -11.87 3.56 7.54
C ASN A 50 -11.31 2.19 7.99
N GLN A 51 -12.14 1.14 7.93
CA GLN A 51 -11.79 -0.21 8.37
C GLN A 51 -10.54 -0.79 7.69
N LEU A 52 -10.30 -0.44 6.42
CA LEU A 52 -9.10 -0.89 5.70
C LEU A 52 -7.85 -0.22 6.27
N ALA A 53 -7.94 1.06 6.64
CA ALA A 53 -6.84 1.79 7.26
C ALA A 53 -6.48 1.20 8.64
N ASP A 54 -7.48 0.87 9.46
CA ASP A 54 -7.26 0.20 10.75
C ASP A 54 -6.58 -1.18 10.59
N THR A 55 -7.00 -1.94 9.59
CA THR A 55 -6.41 -3.25 9.26
C THR A 55 -4.95 -3.10 8.82
N VAL A 56 -4.67 -2.10 7.97
CA VAL A 56 -3.31 -1.84 7.49
C VAL A 56 -2.37 -1.47 8.62
N CYS A 57 -2.74 -0.51 9.47
CA CYS A 57 -1.87 -0.13 10.59
C CYS A 57 -1.64 -1.25 11.59
N LYS A 58 -2.61 -2.16 11.75
CA LYS A 58 -2.49 -3.25 12.70
C LYS A 58 -1.59 -4.39 12.21
N TYR A 59 -1.59 -4.68 10.91
CA TYR A 59 -0.98 -5.92 10.39
C TYR A 59 0.15 -5.70 9.37
N ILE A 60 0.24 -4.54 8.71
CA ILE A 60 1.33 -4.28 7.78
C ILE A 60 2.57 -3.82 8.53
N THR A 61 3.70 -4.46 8.23
CA THR A 61 5.01 -4.10 8.75
C THR A 61 5.96 -3.66 7.63
N LYS A 62 7.05 -2.99 7.99
CA LYS A 62 8.15 -2.70 7.07
C LYS A 62 8.65 -4.01 6.44
N GLN A 63 8.96 -3.96 5.14
CA GLN A 63 9.39 -5.08 4.29
C GLN A 63 8.31 -6.13 3.97
N GLN A 64 7.08 -5.98 4.47
CA GLN A 64 5.96 -6.84 4.08
C GLN A 64 5.68 -6.72 2.58
N ILE A 65 5.48 -7.86 1.90
CA ILE A 65 5.01 -7.87 0.52
C ILE A 65 3.49 -7.84 0.55
N VAL A 66 2.91 -6.93 -0.23
CA VAL A 66 1.47 -6.75 -0.33
C VAL A 66 1.06 -6.65 -1.79
N ARG A 67 -0.14 -7.17 -2.08
CA ARG A 67 -0.83 -6.94 -3.34
C ARG A 67 -2.01 -6.02 -3.09
N ILE A 68 -2.13 -5.00 -3.92
CA ILE A 68 -3.04 -3.89 -3.73
C ILE A 68 -3.89 -3.76 -4.97
N LYS A 69 -5.21 -3.82 -4.78
CA LYS A 69 -6.18 -3.46 -5.81
C LYS A 69 -6.73 -2.07 -5.46
N GLY A 70 -6.66 -1.15 -6.41
CA GLY A 70 -7.07 0.22 -6.14
C GLY A 70 -7.24 1.07 -7.40
N LYS A 71 -7.65 2.32 -7.19
CA LYS A 71 -7.80 3.33 -8.24
C LYS A 71 -6.61 4.27 -8.22
N LEU A 72 -5.99 4.50 -9.36
CA LEU A 72 -4.96 5.52 -9.51
C LEU A 72 -5.63 6.90 -9.45
N LEU A 73 -5.28 7.72 -8.44
CA LEU A 73 -5.85 9.05 -8.23
C LEU A 73 -5.10 10.14 -9.00
N SER A 74 -3.78 10.00 -9.11
CA SER A 74 -2.91 10.94 -9.83
C SER A 74 -1.72 10.17 -10.33
N SER A 75 -1.35 10.32 -11.61
CA SER A 75 -0.05 9.92 -12.13
C SER A 75 0.83 11.17 -12.17
N PHE A 76 1.91 11.21 -11.40
CA PHE A 76 2.91 12.26 -11.56
C PHE A 76 3.83 11.87 -12.72
N GLU A 77 4.08 12.78 -13.65
CA GLU A 77 5.15 12.61 -14.63
C GLU A 77 6.48 12.80 -13.90
N GLY A 78 7.17 11.69 -13.60
CA GLY A 78 8.39 11.66 -12.80
C GLY A 78 8.56 10.34 -12.04
N PHE A 79 9.76 10.10 -11.50
CA PHE A 79 10.20 8.83 -10.87
C PHE A 79 9.33 8.29 -9.71
N THR A 80 8.36 9.06 -9.23
CA THR A 80 7.35 8.62 -8.25
C THR A 80 6.05 8.26 -8.99
N PRO A 81 5.74 6.98 -9.21
CA PRO A 81 4.44 6.60 -9.72
C PRO A 81 3.35 7.00 -8.72
N GLY A 82 2.14 7.14 -9.26
CA GLY A 82 1.04 7.86 -8.66
C GLY A 82 0.52 7.43 -7.29
N ILE A 83 -0.44 8.22 -6.78
CA ILE A 83 -1.20 7.89 -5.56
C ILE A 83 -2.30 6.89 -5.93
N ILE A 84 -2.38 5.78 -5.19
CA ILE A 84 -3.41 4.76 -5.37
C ILE A 84 -4.33 4.75 -4.16
N GLN A 85 -5.63 4.96 -4.41
CA GLN A 85 -6.67 4.68 -3.43
C GLN A 85 -6.93 3.17 -3.41
N ALA A 86 -6.44 2.49 -2.38
CA ALA A 86 -6.65 1.06 -2.22
C ALA A 86 -8.11 0.76 -1.90
N THR A 87 -8.68 -0.21 -2.60
CA THR A 87 -9.99 -0.81 -2.31
C THR A 87 -9.83 -2.15 -1.59
N THR A 88 -8.72 -2.86 -1.85
CA THR A 88 -8.42 -4.16 -1.25
C THR A 88 -6.91 -4.31 -1.12
N ILE A 89 -6.45 -4.93 -0.03
CA ILE A 89 -5.04 -5.26 0.19
C ILE A 89 -4.96 -6.73 0.61
N GLU A 90 -4.12 -7.49 -0.07
CA GLU A 90 -3.77 -8.88 0.23
C GLU A 90 -2.36 -8.92 0.80
N PHE A 91 -2.21 -9.61 1.92
CA PHE A 91 -0.93 -9.82 2.58
C PHE A 91 -0.26 -11.04 1.94
N ILE A 92 0.84 -10.83 1.23
CA ILE A 92 1.63 -11.93 0.68
C ILE A 92 2.66 -12.29 1.74
N SER A 93 2.37 -13.33 2.52
CA SER A 93 3.31 -13.83 3.52
C SER A 93 4.61 -14.24 2.84
N ASN A 94 5.69 -13.49 3.08
CA ASN A 94 7.01 -14.09 3.05
C ASN A 94 7.09 -14.97 4.29
N TYR A 95 6.79 -16.25 4.14
CA TYR A 95 7.18 -17.27 5.09
C TYR A 95 8.72 -17.27 5.17
N SER A 96 9.28 -16.40 6.01
CA SER A 96 10.56 -16.67 6.66
C SER A 96 10.24 -17.28 8.01
N ASN A 97 9.88 -18.56 7.97
CA ASN A 97 9.71 -19.55 9.05
C ASN A 97 9.08 -19.12 10.38
N GLN A 98 7.92 -19.71 10.63
CA GLN A 98 7.68 -20.39 11.90
C GLN A 98 8.86 -21.30 12.24
N THR A 99 9.73 -20.91 13.19
CA THR A 99 10.24 -21.76 14.31
C THR A 99 11.30 -20.99 15.10
N LYS A 100 10.98 -20.70 16.36
CA LYS A 100 11.75 -21.16 17.51
C LYS A 100 10.96 -20.89 18.78
N THR A 101 10.33 -21.95 19.28
CA THR A 101 10.23 -22.16 20.71
C THR A 101 11.66 -22.39 21.21
N GLU A 102 12.15 -21.49 22.05
CA GLU A 102 13.10 -21.74 23.14
C GLU A 102 12.73 -20.78 24.27
#